data_AF-A0AAW0X2P3-F1
#
_entry.id   AF-A0AAW0X2P3-F1
#
_cell.length_a   1.000
_cell.length_b   1.000
_cell.length_c   1.000
_cell.angle_alpha   90.00
_cell.angle_beta   90.00
_cell.angle_gamma   90.00
#
_symmetry.space_group_name_H-M   'P 1'
#
loop_
_entity.id
_entity.type
_entity.pdbx_description
1 polymer ?
#
loop_
_entity_poly.entity_id
_entity_poly.type
_entity_poly.pdbx_seq_one_letter_code
_entity_poly.pdbx_strand_id
1 'polypeptide(L)'
;MRVTVRGVLVGGSVGVLLTTVLLWSQCRSPMPHLPVHQAAHGSKQQQQQQQQLHRSPLQTSHHPVGGVVGEETYVEAEYSVGGAVDTQHTHAHHQEGGGVAGVEAADEGGGERLLEITCLINHESEVSCRRDHNDVYVPFSFLHTYFEVYGHVEQKADGTEVFEWSHSYSRVYQPQGTYNPTATFLNFELYNVEARERVKCISGTEGVPISTQWQSSGYTYPIQIAQFGLSHYCKYLTENPPERIMLEDGGEHKGVWQLEGPSTKVFRVLDQSTHTNILKFKVPEISSKGSATLHLPQGHTQNMLVLSLSLLLQGNGSFSVSAEFKDKKMESVMIHYIRSDKLLQVKDRHIYYGLGEHLGWRRITRNLLIDVHKGASSSPFLRKKFKKVSRSKLNIVSLSVHGEGSIANITLASAEHLHHFYDAANWLLKHQDEQGGWSIPVPRKVISGVLELGAGWYSAMAQGQAMSLLVRAAHHSGDSQYLKAAVRATALFSVNATRGGVRTYFPGGYVWYEEYPTNPSLFVLNGFIYSLLGLYDLKEFS
;
A
#
# COMPACT_ATOMS: atom_id res chain seq x y z
N MET A 1 25.73 5.34 14.46
CA MET A 1 25.69 5.67 15.90
C MET A 1 26.29 4.49 16.66
N ARG A 2 27.40 4.67 17.37
CA ARG A 2 28.02 3.60 18.19
C ARG A 2 28.01 4.09 19.63
N VAL A 3 27.24 3.42 20.50
CA VAL A 3 27.23 3.68 21.94
C VAL A 3 28.22 2.71 22.57
N THR A 4 29.20 3.22 23.31
CA THR A 4 30.15 2.38 24.06
C THR A 4 29.92 2.64 25.54
N VAL A 5 29.56 1.61 26.29
CA VAL A 5 29.33 1.68 27.74
C VAL A 5 30.59 1.20 28.44
N ARG A 6 31.20 2.04 29.30
CA ARG A 6 32.24 1.61 30.24
C ARG A 6 31.76 1.93 31.65
N GLY A 7 31.52 0.90 32.45
CA GLY A 7 31.26 1.04 33.89
C GLY A 7 32.56 1.11 34.66
N VAL A 8 32.64 1.99 35.66
CA VAL A 8 33.66 1.96 36.71
C VAL A 8 32.94 1.76 38.03
N LEU A 9 33.38 0.75 38.79
CA LEU A 9 32.81 0.37 40.07
C LEU A 9 33.54 1.11 41.19
N VAL A 10 32.84 2.00 41.90
CA VAL A 10 33.32 2.55 43.18
C VAL A 10 32.13 2.59 44.13
N GLY A 11 32.21 1.80 45.21
CA GLY A 11 31.38 1.96 46.41
C GLY A 11 29.86 1.81 46.21
N GLY A 12 29.39 0.60 45.93
CA GLY A 12 28.02 0.17 46.33
C GLY A 12 26.81 0.83 45.66
N SER A 13 26.98 1.62 44.59
CA SER A 13 25.86 2.10 43.77
C SER A 13 26.26 2.16 42.30
N VAL A 14 25.44 1.59 41.42
CA VAL A 14 25.67 1.60 39.97
C VAL A 14 25.12 2.91 39.40
N GLY A 15 25.99 3.91 39.24
CA GLY A 15 25.69 5.10 38.45
C GLY A 15 26.01 4.87 36.97
N VAL A 16 25.00 4.86 36.11
CA VAL A 16 25.19 4.81 34.65
C VAL A 16 25.37 6.24 34.15
N LEU A 17 26.60 6.63 33.80
CA LEU A 17 26.86 7.89 33.12
C LEU A 17 26.69 7.69 31.60
N LEU A 18 25.56 8.14 31.05
CA LEU A 18 25.33 8.22 29.61
C LEU A 18 25.95 9.51 29.07
N THR A 19 27.21 9.45 28.65
CA THR A 19 27.79 10.54 27.84
C THR A 19 27.48 10.33 26.37
N THR A 20 26.58 11.14 25.82
CA THR A 20 26.35 11.26 24.38
C THR A 20 27.45 12.13 23.77
N VAL A 21 28.42 11.51 23.10
CA VAL A 21 29.38 12.25 22.27
C VAL A 21 28.86 12.29 20.84
N LEU A 22 28.39 13.45 20.39
CA LEU A 22 28.24 13.74 18.97
C LEU A 22 29.64 13.88 18.37
N LEU A 23 30.19 12.79 17.81
CA LEU A 23 31.40 12.85 17.00
C LEU A 23 31.07 13.51 15.66
N TRP A 24 31.11 14.84 15.64
CA TRP A 24 31.19 15.62 14.40
C TRP A 24 32.63 16.07 14.18
N SER A 25 33.56 15.12 14.02
CA SER A 25 34.95 15.46 13.66
C SER A 25 35.81 14.29 13.19
N GLN A 26 35.38 13.44 12.25
CA GLN A 26 36.32 12.60 11.48
C GLN A 26 35.86 12.37 10.03
N CYS A 27 35.84 13.44 9.25
CA CYS A 27 36.05 13.40 7.80
C CYS A 27 36.81 14.68 7.42
N ARG A 28 38.13 14.70 7.63
CA ARG A 28 39.00 15.61 6.88
C ARG A 28 39.24 14.95 5.53
N SER A 29 38.74 15.55 4.46
CA SER A 29 39.19 15.22 3.12
C SER A 29 40.64 15.71 2.94
N PRO A 30 41.52 14.96 2.26
CA PRO A 30 42.84 15.46 1.89
C PRO A 30 42.68 16.63 0.90
N MET A 31 43.33 17.75 1.20
CA MET A 31 43.42 18.88 0.27
C MET A 31 44.15 18.46 -1.00
N PRO A 32 43.60 18.72 -2.20
CA PRO A 32 44.40 18.64 -3.41
C PRO A 32 45.39 19.82 -3.44
N HIS A 33 46.67 19.49 -3.58
CA HIS A 33 47.73 20.45 -3.88
C HIS A 33 47.42 21.13 -5.22
N LEU A 34 47.16 22.44 -5.20
CA LEU A 34 47.17 23.30 -6.38
C LEU A 34 48.59 23.89 -6.54
N PRO A 35 49.21 23.80 -7.73
CA PRO A 35 50.47 24.49 -8.00
C PRO A 35 50.25 26.00 -8.16
N VAL A 36 51.17 26.77 -7.60
CA VAL A 36 51.30 28.22 -7.77
C VAL A 36 52.14 28.52 -9.02
N HIS A 37 51.60 29.38 -9.91
CA HIS A 37 52.22 30.31 -10.87
C HIS A 37 51.25 30.48 -12.06
N GLN A 38 50.93 31.63 -12.65
CA GLN A 38 51.42 33.01 -12.62
C GLN A 38 50.26 33.95 -13.02
N ALA A 39 50.38 35.23 -12.65
CA ALA A 39 49.40 36.31 -12.81
C ALA A 39 49.21 36.82 -14.25
N ALA A 40 48.03 37.37 -14.56
CA ALA A 40 47.86 38.69 -15.21
C ALA A 40 46.37 39.13 -15.36
N HIS A 41 46.10 40.38 -14.95
CA HIS A 41 45.06 41.36 -15.36
C HIS A 41 43.60 40.92 -15.60
N GLY A 42 42.65 41.34 -14.76
CA GLY A 42 41.86 42.60 -14.89
C GLY A 42 40.37 42.20 -14.75
N SER A 43 39.42 42.90 -14.15
CA SER A 43 39.21 44.32 -13.84
C SER A 43 38.13 44.40 -12.76
N LYS A 44 38.28 45.34 -11.82
CA LYS A 44 37.28 45.73 -10.82
C LYS A 44 36.11 46.44 -11.51
N GLN A 45 34.88 45.97 -11.32
CA GLN A 45 33.66 46.80 -11.24
C GLN A 45 32.45 45.93 -10.86
N GLN A 46 31.53 46.49 -10.07
CA GLN A 46 30.22 45.93 -9.64
C GLN A 46 30.18 45.03 -8.39
N GLN A 47 30.68 45.55 -7.27
CA GLN A 47 30.14 45.26 -5.94
C GLN A 47 30.00 46.58 -5.17
N GLN A 48 29.01 47.39 -5.57
CA GLN A 48 28.57 48.57 -4.82
C GLN A 48 27.25 49.10 -5.45
N GLN A 49 26.17 48.34 -5.31
CA GLN A 49 24.80 48.86 -5.46
C GLN A 49 23.82 47.84 -4.88
N GLN A 50 23.48 48.02 -3.61
CA GLN A 50 22.22 47.63 -2.93
C GLN A 50 22.45 47.59 -1.41
N GLN A 51 22.97 48.70 -0.88
CA GLN A 51 22.68 49.12 0.48
C GLN A 51 22.18 50.56 0.37
N GLN A 52 21.13 50.88 1.11
CA GLN A 52 20.37 52.13 1.15
C GLN A 52 19.19 52.18 0.18
N LEU A 53 18.00 51.84 0.71
CA LEU A 53 16.80 52.69 0.64
C LEU A 53 15.82 52.30 1.76
N HIS A 54 15.72 53.22 2.73
CA HIS A 54 14.64 53.57 3.66
C HIS A 54 14.03 52.57 4.68
N ARG A 55 14.42 52.81 5.95
CA ARG A 55 13.55 52.79 7.16
C ARG A 55 12.62 54.02 7.12
N SER A 56 11.32 53.96 7.46
CA SER A 56 10.68 54.03 8.82
C SER A 56 9.16 54.27 8.64
N PRO A 57 8.26 54.31 9.66
CA PRO A 57 8.19 53.62 10.96
C PRO A 57 6.85 52.87 11.20
N LEU A 58 6.79 52.10 12.29
CA LEU A 58 5.61 51.38 12.80
C LEU A 58 4.46 52.31 13.25
N GLN A 59 3.22 51.92 12.92
CA GLN A 59 2.01 52.30 13.65
C GLN A 59 1.30 51.04 14.15
N THR A 60 0.99 51.04 15.44
CA THR A 60 0.25 50.02 16.17
C THR A 60 -1.26 50.23 15.99
N SER A 61 -2.00 49.17 15.68
CA SER A 61 -3.44 49.10 15.89
C SER A 61 -3.82 47.72 16.42
N HIS A 62 -4.27 47.70 17.67
CA HIS A 62 -4.96 46.59 18.31
C HIS A 62 -6.32 46.36 17.65
N HIS A 63 -6.68 45.10 17.37
CA HIS A 63 -8.01 44.52 17.67
C HIS A 63 -7.97 42.97 17.52
N PRO A 64 -8.86 42.25 18.22
CA PRO A 64 -8.57 40.91 18.75
C PRO A 64 -8.88 39.75 17.81
N VAL A 65 -8.09 38.68 17.94
CA VAL A 65 -8.29 37.38 17.33
C VAL A 65 -9.29 36.58 18.19
N GLY A 66 -10.44 36.22 17.60
CA GLY A 66 -11.31 35.17 18.11
C GLY A 66 -10.71 33.81 17.73
N GLY A 67 -10.41 32.99 18.72
CA GLY A 67 -9.90 31.64 18.54
C GLY A 67 -10.99 30.68 18.05
N VAL A 68 -10.67 29.93 17.01
CA VAL A 68 -11.30 28.63 16.73
C VAL A 68 -10.15 27.64 16.64
N VAL A 69 -10.02 26.81 17.67
CA VAL A 69 -9.10 25.68 17.72
C VAL A 69 -9.70 24.60 16.81
N GLY A 70 -9.11 24.42 15.63
CA GLY A 70 -9.32 23.23 14.82
C GLY A 70 -8.21 22.25 15.13
N GLU A 71 -8.55 21.10 15.71
CA GLU A 71 -7.61 19.99 15.91
C GLU A 71 -7.11 19.49 14.56
N GLU A 72 -5.81 19.67 14.31
CA GLU A 72 -5.12 19.14 13.14
C GLU A 72 -4.76 17.67 13.39
N THR A 73 -5.31 16.79 12.56
CA THR A 73 -4.95 15.36 12.54
C THR A 73 -3.75 15.17 11.63
N TYR A 74 -2.58 14.90 12.21
CA TYR A 74 -1.45 14.32 11.51
C TYR A 74 -1.80 12.88 11.12
N VAL A 75 -1.92 12.61 9.82
CA VAL A 75 -2.05 11.25 9.30
C VAL A 75 -0.66 10.77 8.89
N GLU A 76 0.04 10.14 9.81
CA GLU A 76 1.19 9.29 9.48
C GLU A 76 0.72 8.10 8.65
N ALA A 77 1.54 7.70 7.68
CA ALA A 77 1.30 6.52 6.89
C ALA A 77 1.55 5.26 7.74
N GLU A 78 0.51 4.77 8.42
CA GLU A 78 0.58 3.50 9.13
C GLU A 78 0.88 2.34 8.18
N TYR A 79 1.90 1.58 8.54
CA TYR A 79 2.20 0.25 8.02
C TYR A 79 1.55 -0.77 8.95
N SER A 80 0.32 -1.22 8.64
CA SER A 80 -0.28 -2.34 9.38
C SER A 80 0.30 -3.66 8.91
N VAL A 81 1.11 -4.29 9.75
CA VAL A 81 1.33 -5.74 9.75
C VAL A 81 0.13 -6.36 10.46
N GLY A 82 -0.60 -7.23 9.78
CA GLY A 82 -1.83 -7.82 10.31
C GLY A 82 -1.58 -8.75 11.49
N GLY A 83 -2.20 -8.44 12.63
CA GLY A 83 -2.42 -9.32 13.76
C GLY A 83 -3.61 -8.77 14.55
N ALA A 84 -4.76 -9.44 14.50
CA ALA A 84 -5.97 -9.05 15.21
C ALA A 84 -6.16 -10.01 16.39
N VAL A 85 -6.29 -9.47 17.61
CA VAL A 85 -6.81 -10.18 18.77
C VAL A 85 -8.01 -9.38 19.28
N ASP A 86 -9.19 -10.03 19.27
CA ASP A 86 -10.48 -9.50 19.73
C ASP A 86 -10.50 -9.40 21.26
N THR A 87 -10.89 -8.25 21.81
CA THR A 87 -11.41 -8.14 23.18
C THR A 87 -12.92 -7.89 23.11
N GLN A 88 -13.70 -8.92 23.50
CA GLN A 88 -15.15 -8.81 23.66
C GLN A 88 -15.47 -8.18 25.02
N HIS A 89 -16.14 -7.02 25.01
CA HIS A 89 -16.79 -6.46 26.18
C HIS A 89 -18.14 -7.15 26.43
N THR A 90 -18.26 -7.86 27.55
CA THR A 90 -19.54 -8.31 28.10
C THR A 90 -20.01 -7.32 29.17
N HIS A 91 -21.12 -6.63 28.89
CA HIS A 91 -21.90 -5.90 29.88
C HIS A 91 -22.78 -6.88 30.66
N ALA A 92 -22.66 -6.90 31.99
CA ALA A 92 -23.58 -7.61 32.88
C ALA A 92 -24.33 -6.61 33.76
N HIS A 93 -25.64 -6.84 33.87
CA HIS A 93 -26.65 -6.04 34.54
C HIS A 93 -26.45 -5.94 36.06
N HIS A 94 -26.73 -4.75 36.61
CA HIS A 94 -26.99 -4.53 38.04
C HIS A 94 -28.31 -5.18 38.47
N GLN A 95 -28.27 -5.95 39.55
CA GLN A 95 -29.40 -6.23 40.43
C GLN A 95 -28.94 -6.06 41.88
N GLU A 96 -29.69 -5.24 42.63
CA GLU A 96 -29.55 -5.02 44.07
C GLU A 96 -30.08 -6.23 44.86
N GLY A 97 -29.43 -6.57 45.98
CA GLY A 97 -29.88 -7.55 46.95
C GLY A 97 -29.08 -7.45 48.24
N GLY A 98 -29.78 -7.31 49.37
CA GLY A 98 -29.25 -6.93 50.68
C GLY A 98 -28.31 -7.94 51.34
N GLY A 99 -27.55 -7.44 52.32
CA GLY A 99 -26.39 -8.13 52.89
C GLY A 99 -26.67 -9.15 53.98
N VAL A 100 -25.59 -9.87 54.34
CA VAL A 100 -25.38 -10.53 55.64
C VAL A 100 -23.88 -10.53 55.92
N ALA A 101 -23.51 -10.16 57.14
CA ALA A 101 -22.15 -10.24 57.68
C ALA A 101 -21.67 -11.70 57.77
N GLY A 102 -20.44 -11.96 57.35
CA GLY A 102 -19.84 -13.29 57.38
C GLY A 102 -18.33 -13.22 57.35
N VAL A 103 -17.75 -13.15 58.55
CA VAL A 103 -16.48 -13.74 59.02
C VAL A 103 -15.36 -13.92 57.99
N GLU A 104 -14.28 -13.17 58.24
CA GLU A 104 -12.96 -13.31 57.64
C GLU A 104 -12.47 -14.77 57.68
N ALA A 105 -12.32 -15.38 56.51
CA ALA A 105 -11.44 -16.53 56.32
C ALA A 105 -10.08 -15.98 55.85
N ALA A 106 -9.09 -16.07 56.73
CA ALA A 106 -7.69 -15.84 56.40
C ALA A 106 -7.26 -16.90 55.38
N ASP A 107 -6.99 -16.46 54.16
CA ASP A 107 -6.29 -17.27 53.16
C ASP A 107 -4.79 -17.14 53.44
N GLU A 108 -4.22 -18.16 54.07
CA GLU A 108 -2.78 -18.35 54.21
C GLU A 108 -2.19 -18.79 52.86
N GLY A 109 -2.05 -17.81 51.97
CA GLY A 109 -1.16 -17.86 50.81
C GLY A 109 -0.27 -16.62 50.86
N GLY A 110 1.01 -16.77 51.22
CA GLY A 110 1.98 -15.68 51.34
C GLY A 110 2.36 -15.03 50.01
N GLY A 111 1.39 -14.43 49.32
CA GLY A 111 1.60 -13.48 48.22
C GLY A 111 1.60 -12.06 48.77
N GLU A 112 2.64 -11.28 48.48
CA GLU A 112 2.70 -9.88 48.87
C GLU A 112 1.49 -9.12 48.33
N ARG A 113 0.76 -8.44 49.22
CA ARG A 113 -0.47 -7.73 48.86
C ARG A 113 -0.14 -6.47 48.07
N LEU A 114 -0.43 -6.48 46.76
CA LEU A 114 -0.37 -5.30 45.91
C LEU A 114 -1.40 -4.26 46.36
N LEU A 115 -0.93 -3.10 46.82
CA LEU A 115 -1.76 -1.96 47.20
C LEU A 115 -2.04 -1.07 45.99
N GLU A 116 -3.25 -0.54 45.90
CA GLU A 116 -3.56 0.52 44.95
C GLU A 116 -3.01 1.85 45.46
N ILE A 117 -2.29 2.57 44.60
CA ILE A 117 -1.79 3.91 44.90
C ILE A 117 -2.03 4.84 43.70
N THR A 118 -2.13 6.14 43.97
CA THR A 118 -2.19 7.15 42.91
C THR A 118 -0.77 7.54 42.49
N CYS A 119 -0.45 7.36 41.21
CA CYS A 119 0.72 7.97 40.60
C CYS A 119 0.35 9.33 40.01
N LEU A 120 0.99 10.40 40.51
CA LEU A 120 0.85 11.73 39.93
C LEU A 120 1.93 11.94 38.87
N ILE A 121 1.55 11.99 37.60
CA ILE A 121 2.45 12.15 36.46
C ILE A 121 2.63 13.63 36.16
N ASN A 122 3.87 14.12 36.23
CA ASN A 122 4.26 15.52 35.98
C ASN A 122 3.44 16.58 36.74
N HIS A 123 2.75 16.21 37.82
CA HIS A 123 1.79 17.06 38.53
C HIS A 123 0.54 17.47 37.73
N GLU A 124 0.21 16.76 36.65
CA GLU A 124 -0.88 17.11 35.74
C GLU A 124 -1.99 16.06 35.69
N SER A 125 -1.62 14.77 35.70
CA SER A 125 -2.57 13.67 35.56
C SER A 125 -2.34 12.59 36.60
N GLU A 126 -3.43 12.04 37.12
CA GLU A 126 -3.41 10.93 38.06
C GLU A 126 -3.64 9.59 37.34
N VAL A 127 -2.85 8.58 37.70
CA VAL A 127 -2.94 7.21 37.17
C VAL A 127 -3.06 6.23 38.32
N SER A 128 -3.99 5.28 38.25
CA SER A 128 -4.09 4.18 39.22
C SER A 128 -2.93 3.21 39.01
N CYS A 129 -2.04 3.16 39.99
CA CYS A 129 -0.86 2.31 40.04
C CYS A 129 -1.02 1.22 41.10
N ARG A 130 -0.15 0.21 41.03
CA ARG A 130 -0.01 -0.79 42.09
C ARG A 130 1.34 -0.61 42.78
N ARG A 131 1.42 -0.99 44.04
CA ARG A 131 2.67 -0.97 44.81
C ARG A 131 2.77 -2.18 45.72
N ASP A 132 3.93 -2.81 45.76
CA ASP A 132 4.29 -3.77 46.81
C ASP A 132 5.24 -3.10 47.85
N HIS A 133 5.97 -3.87 48.64
CA HIS A 133 6.88 -3.31 49.65
C HIS A 133 7.99 -2.44 49.03
N ASN A 134 8.48 -2.80 47.84
CA ASN A 134 9.68 -2.23 47.23
C ASN A 134 9.38 -1.43 45.96
N ASP A 135 8.44 -1.91 45.14
CA ASP A 135 8.27 -1.45 43.77
C ASP A 135 6.89 -0.81 43.53
N VAL A 136 6.88 0.14 42.59
CA VAL A 136 5.67 0.76 42.05
C VAL A 136 5.48 0.29 40.62
N TYR A 137 4.31 -0.26 40.33
CA TYR A 137 3.90 -0.76 39.03
C TYR A 137 2.93 0.20 38.39
N VAL A 138 3.31 0.69 37.21
CA VAL A 138 2.51 1.60 36.40
C VAL A 138 1.78 0.78 35.32
N PRO A 139 0.48 1.02 35.09
CA PRO A 139 -0.27 0.24 34.10
C PRO A 139 0.25 0.44 32.69
N PHE A 140 0.40 -0.66 31.94
CA PHE A 140 0.92 -0.60 30.58
C PHE A 140 0.01 0.19 29.62
N SER A 141 -1.31 0.25 29.86
CA SER A 141 -2.22 1.11 29.08
C SER A 141 -1.81 2.58 29.10
N PHE A 142 -1.32 3.07 30.25
CA PHE A 142 -0.73 4.39 30.38
C PHE A 142 0.62 4.45 29.67
N LEU A 143 1.54 3.49 29.93
CA LEU A 143 2.88 3.47 29.34
C LEU A 143 2.84 3.45 27.81
N HIS A 144 1.93 2.67 27.22
CA HIS A 144 1.71 2.55 25.78
C HIS A 144 1.45 3.91 25.14
N THR A 145 0.53 4.68 25.73
CA THR A 145 0.13 5.98 25.19
C THR A 145 1.16 7.07 25.51
N TYR A 146 1.71 7.04 26.72
CA TYR A 146 2.61 8.07 27.21
C TYR A 146 4.02 7.99 26.60
N PHE A 147 4.54 6.78 26.39
CA PHE A 147 5.87 6.56 25.80
C PHE A 147 5.82 6.07 24.35
N GLU A 148 4.63 5.90 23.77
CA GLU A 148 4.42 5.40 22.40
C GLU A 148 5.12 4.03 22.15
N VAL A 149 5.06 3.15 23.16
CA VAL A 149 5.64 1.80 23.14
C VAL A 149 4.57 0.74 22.98
N TYR A 150 4.92 -0.45 22.49
CA TYR A 150 3.96 -1.48 22.09
C TYR A 150 4.10 -2.71 22.98
N GLY A 151 2.98 -3.37 23.24
CA GLY A 151 3.01 -4.65 23.93
C GLY A 151 1.67 -5.33 23.97
N HIS A 152 1.71 -6.65 24.11
CA HIS A 152 0.52 -7.50 24.18
C HIS A 152 0.83 -8.78 24.95
N VAL A 153 -0.21 -9.41 25.48
CA VAL A 153 -0.08 -10.74 26.10
C VAL A 153 -0.19 -11.78 24.99
N GLU A 154 0.83 -12.63 24.87
CA GLU A 154 0.86 -13.78 23.99
C GLU A 154 0.79 -15.07 24.80
N GLN A 155 -0.02 -16.03 24.33
CA GLN A 155 -0.07 -17.35 24.91
C GLN A 155 0.85 -18.30 24.14
N LYS A 156 1.84 -18.85 24.84
CA LYS A 156 2.79 -19.82 24.27
C LYS A 156 2.13 -21.19 24.07
N ALA A 157 2.77 -22.02 23.26
CA ALA A 157 2.29 -23.37 22.95
C ALA A 157 2.15 -24.29 24.18
N ASP A 158 2.88 -23.99 25.26
CA ASP A 158 2.78 -24.69 26.55
C ASP A 158 1.66 -24.17 27.46
N GLY A 159 0.89 -23.18 27.00
CA GLY A 159 -0.20 -22.54 27.73
C GLY A 159 0.25 -21.35 28.60
N THR A 160 1.55 -21.08 28.72
CA THR A 160 2.07 -19.96 29.52
C THR A 160 1.76 -18.62 28.84
N GLU A 161 1.29 -17.65 29.61
CA GLU A 161 1.12 -16.28 29.15
C GLU A 161 2.41 -15.48 29.35
N VAL A 162 2.82 -14.75 28.32
CA VAL A 162 3.97 -13.86 28.36
C VAL A 162 3.56 -12.50 27.82
N PHE A 163 3.95 -11.43 28.51
CA PHE A 163 3.81 -10.08 27.99
C PHE A 163 5.00 -9.76 27.08
N GLU A 164 4.74 -9.63 25.78
CA GLU A 164 5.76 -9.21 24.82
C GLU A 164 5.80 -7.68 24.75
N TRP A 165 6.95 -7.11 25.12
CA TRP A 165 7.22 -5.68 25.00
C TRP A 165 8.04 -5.38 23.75
N SER A 166 7.68 -4.33 23.02
CA SER A 166 8.49 -3.77 21.95
C SER A 166 8.53 -2.24 21.99
N HIS A 167 9.71 -1.68 21.75
CA HIS A 167 9.87 -0.24 21.60
C HIS A 167 9.34 0.28 20.25
N SER A 168 9.17 -0.59 19.25
CA SER A 168 8.72 -0.23 17.91
C SER A 168 7.99 -1.38 17.21
N TYR A 169 7.15 -1.09 16.22
CA TYR A 169 6.35 -2.12 15.53
C TYR A 169 6.97 -2.66 14.23
N SER A 170 7.91 -1.92 13.62
CA SER A 170 8.50 -2.29 12.32
C SER A 170 9.79 -3.08 12.48
N ARG A 171 10.12 -3.90 11.48
CA ARG A 171 11.36 -4.68 11.42
C ARG A 171 12.23 -4.21 10.27
N VAL A 172 13.53 -4.13 10.51
CA VAL A 172 14.53 -3.86 9.45
C VAL A 172 14.70 -5.11 8.62
N TYR A 173 14.52 -4.98 7.30
CA TYR A 173 14.83 -6.04 6.35
C TYR A 173 16.34 -6.23 6.26
N GLN A 174 16.79 -7.49 6.34
CA GLN A 174 18.19 -7.85 6.19
C GLN A 174 18.46 -8.21 4.72
N PRO A 175 19.21 -7.40 3.96
CA PRO A 175 19.51 -7.69 2.57
C PRO A 175 20.26 -9.01 2.42
N GLN A 176 19.83 -9.84 1.47
CA GLN A 176 20.45 -11.14 1.19
C GLN A 176 21.68 -11.03 0.27
N GLY A 177 21.98 -9.84 -0.24
CA GLY A 177 23.09 -9.60 -1.15
C GLY A 177 23.20 -8.14 -1.57
N THR A 178 24.08 -7.89 -2.54
CA THR A 178 24.22 -6.56 -3.17
C THR A 178 23.01 -6.29 -4.07
N TYR A 179 22.52 -5.06 -4.03
CA TYR A 179 21.37 -4.65 -4.85
C TYR A 179 21.68 -4.76 -6.35
N ASN A 180 20.75 -5.34 -7.12
CA ASN A 180 20.84 -5.53 -8.56
C ASN A 180 19.54 -5.02 -9.24
N PRO A 181 19.64 -4.15 -10.27
CA PRO A 181 18.48 -3.59 -10.99
C PRO A 181 17.51 -4.60 -11.59
N THR A 182 17.96 -5.82 -11.87
CA THR A 182 17.13 -6.88 -12.47
C THR A 182 16.62 -7.90 -11.45
N ALA A 183 17.05 -7.81 -10.19
CA ALA A 183 16.62 -8.68 -9.11
C ALA A 183 15.43 -8.09 -8.31
N THR A 184 15.15 -8.66 -7.14
CA THR A 184 14.15 -8.14 -6.21
C THR A 184 14.40 -6.66 -5.88
N PHE A 185 13.32 -5.90 -5.76
CA PHE A 185 13.35 -4.49 -5.39
C PHE A 185 13.20 -4.35 -3.88
N LEU A 186 14.34 -4.18 -3.19
CA LEU A 186 14.40 -4.10 -1.72
C LEU A 186 13.67 -5.28 -1.07
N ASN A 187 12.68 -5.00 -0.22
CA ASN A 187 11.85 -5.97 0.49
C ASN A 187 10.41 -6.05 -0.04
N PHE A 188 10.19 -5.68 -1.31
CA PHE A 188 8.85 -5.56 -1.89
C PHE A 188 8.18 -6.92 -2.11
N GLU A 189 8.89 -8.04 -1.99
CA GLU A 189 8.31 -9.38 -1.88
C GLU A 189 7.32 -9.47 -0.71
N LEU A 190 7.55 -8.71 0.35
CA LEU A 190 6.68 -8.68 1.54
C LEU A 190 5.47 -7.74 1.40
N TYR A 191 5.38 -6.97 0.31
CA TYR A 191 4.37 -5.93 0.16
C TYR A 191 3.10 -6.49 -0.48
N ASN A 192 1.95 -6.34 0.19
CA ASN A 192 0.63 -6.59 -0.39
C ASN A 192 -0.05 -5.26 -0.69
N VAL A 193 0.34 -4.62 -1.80
CA VAL A 193 -0.05 -3.25 -2.12
C VAL A 193 -1.56 -3.11 -2.27
N GLU A 194 -2.16 -4.03 -3.02
CA GLU A 194 -3.57 -4.12 -3.31
C GLU A 194 -4.45 -4.34 -2.07
N ALA A 195 -3.90 -4.91 -0.99
CA ALA A 195 -4.61 -5.13 0.26
C ALA A 195 -4.76 -3.85 1.10
N ARG A 196 -3.90 -2.85 0.89
CA ARG A 196 -3.88 -1.60 1.68
C ARG A 196 -5.23 -0.88 1.65
N GLU A 197 -5.63 -0.27 2.75
CA GLU A 197 -6.93 0.41 2.87
C GLU A 197 -7.09 1.58 1.89
N ARG A 198 -6.00 2.29 1.61
CA ARG A 198 -5.95 3.37 0.61
C ARG A 198 -6.06 2.92 -0.85
N VAL A 199 -6.10 1.61 -1.12
CA VAL A 199 -6.45 1.07 -2.45
C VAL A 199 -7.95 0.82 -2.46
N LYS A 200 -8.68 1.58 -3.26
CA LYS A 200 -10.13 1.45 -3.46
C LYS A 200 -10.48 0.13 -4.11
N CYS A 201 -9.78 -0.19 -5.20
CA CYS A 201 -9.91 -1.44 -5.94
C CYS A 201 -8.75 -1.59 -6.94
N ILE A 202 -8.67 -2.76 -7.57
CA ILE A 202 -7.92 -2.94 -8.81
C ILE A 202 -8.85 -2.59 -9.97
N SER A 203 -8.48 -1.63 -10.80
CA SER A 203 -9.28 -1.19 -11.94
C SER A 203 -9.64 -2.37 -12.84
N GLY A 204 -10.91 -2.47 -13.26
CA GLY A 204 -11.34 -3.46 -14.25
C GLY A 204 -10.85 -3.15 -15.66
N THR A 205 -10.56 -1.88 -15.96
CA THR A 205 -10.13 -1.43 -17.29
C THR A 205 -8.65 -1.66 -17.54
N GLU A 206 -7.81 -1.34 -16.57
CA GLU A 206 -6.34 -1.26 -16.71
C GLU A 206 -5.60 -2.28 -15.84
N GLY A 207 -6.27 -3.01 -14.94
CA GLY A 207 -5.63 -4.03 -14.10
C GLY A 207 -4.72 -3.49 -12.99
N VAL A 208 -4.74 -2.18 -12.72
CA VAL A 208 -3.88 -1.52 -11.73
C VAL A 208 -4.66 -0.91 -10.55
N PRO A 209 -4.03 -0.67 -9.39
CA PRO A 209 -4.69 -0.08 -8.22
C PRO A 209 -5.25 1.34 -8.48
N ILE A 210 -6.43 1.60 -7.90
CA ILE A 210 -7.02 2.93 -7.76
C ILE A 210 -6.86 3.40 -6.31
N SER A 211 -6.19 4.53 -6.13
CA SER A 211 -5.91 5.12 -4.82
C SER A 211 -7.06 6.00 -4.34
N THR A 212 -7.29 6.04 -3.04
CA THR A 212 -8.15 7.01 -2.35
C THR A 212 -7.40 7.90 -1.37
N GLN A 213 -6.06 7.86 -1.40
CA GLN A 213 -5.20 8.44 -0.36
C GLN A 213 -5.47 9.93 -0.10
N TRP A 214 -5.76 10.73 -1.13
CA TRP A 214 -6.10 12.15 -0.98
C TRP A 214 -7.45 12.55 -1.56
N GLN A 215 -8.14 11.62 -2.23
CA GLN A 215 -9.47 11.88 -2.80
C GLN A 215 -10.31 10.60 -2.84
N SER A 216 -11.48 10.63 -2.21
CA SER A 216 -12.34 9.45 -2.04
C SER A 216 -13.01 8.95 -3.32
N SER A 217 -13.11 9.78 -4.36
CA SER A 217 -13.61 9.41 -5.68
C SER A 217 -12.77 8.28 -6.30
N GLY A 218 -11.47 8.29 -6.04
CA GLY A 218 -10.51 7.33 -6.60
C GLY A 218 -9.72 7.96 -7.76
N TYR A 219 -8.42 7.71 -7.81
CA TYR A 219 -7.53 8.16 -8.88
C TYR A 219 -6.37 7.19 -9.07
N THR A 220 -5.78 7.15 -10.27
CA THR A 220 -4.54 6.42 -10.52
C THR A 220 -3.37 7.17 -9.88
N TYR A 221 -2.56 6.45 -9.11
CA TYR A 221 -1.42 7.04 -8.41
C TYR A 221 -0.13 6.30 -8.80
N PRO A 222 0.78 6.94 -9.57
CA PRO A 222 1.93 6.27 -10.17
C PRO A 222 2.82 5.54 -9.16
N ILE A 223 3.02 6.12 -7.97
CA ILE A 223 3.76 5.46 -6.87
C ILE A 223 3.11 4.14 -6.49
N GLN A 224 1.80 4.13 -6.27
CA GLN A 224 1.07 2.93 -5.88
C GLN A 224 1.07 1.88 -6.98
N ILE A 225 0.95 2.29 -8.24
CA ILE A 225 0.99 1.41 -9.41
C ILE A 225 2.38 0.80 -9.58
N ALA A 226 3.44 1.60 -9.45
CA ALA A 226 4.81 1.11 -9.50
C ALA A 226 5.11 0.14 -8.34
N GLN A 227 4.67 0.44 -7.12
CA GLN A 227 4.82 -0.46 -5.98
C GLN A 227 4.08 -1.78 -6.18
N PHE A 228 2.87 -1.74 -6.75
CA PHE A 228 2.09 -2.92 -7.08
C PHE A 228 2.87 -3.80 -8.06
N GLY A 229 3.32 -3.25 -9.19
CA GLY A 229 4.10 -4.02 -10.16
C GLY A 229 5.42 -4.55 -9.59
N LEU A 230 6.21 -3.72 -8.89
CA LEU A 230 7.47 -4.13 -8.26
C LEU A 230 7.26 -5.24 -7.23
N SER A 231 6.23 -5.16 -6.40
CA SER A 231 5.91 -6.22 -5.43
C SER A 231 5.54 -7.54 -6.09
N HIS A 232 4.75 -7.50 -7.17
CA HIS A 232 4.43 -8.70 -7.93
C HIS A 232 5.67 -9.27 -8.63
N TYR A 233 6.54 -8.44 -9.19
CA TYR A 233 7.80 -8.90 -9.75
C TYR A 233 8.69 -9.59 -8.72
N CYS A 234 8.83 -9.01 -7.52
CA CYS A 234 9.60 -9.64 -6.44
C CYS A 234 9.01 -11.00 -6.05
N LYS A 235 7.68 -11.07 -5.86
CA LYS A 235 6.99 -12.34 -5.53
C LYS A 235 7.15 -13.39 -6.63
N TYR A 236 7.11 -12.98 -7.90
CA TYR A 236 7.40 -13.88 -9.02
C TYR A 236 8.79 -14.53 -8.92
N LEU A 237 9.80 -13.78 -8.45
CA LEU A 237 11.16 -14.30 -8.29
C LEU A 237 11.34 -15.15 -7.03
N THR A 238 10.58 -14.89 -5.97
CA THR A 238 10.83 -15.49 -4.64
C THR A 238 9.84 -16.57 -4.24
N GLU A 239 8.60 -16.54 -4.74
CA GLU A 239 7.57 -17.53 -4.42
C GLU A 239 7.68 -18.75 -5.33
N ASN A 240 7.09 -19.87 -4.90
CA ASN A 240 6.99 -21.07 -5.73
C ASN A 240 6.13 -20.80 -6.97
N PRO A 241 6.40 -21.49 -8.10
CA PRO A 241 5.56 -21.39 -9.29
C PRO A 241 4.08 -21.61 -8.95
N PRO A 242 3.16 -20.80 -9.51
CA PRO A 242 1.76 -20.91 -9.17
C PRO A 242 1.15 -22.20 -9.72
N GLU A 243 0.30 -22.83 -8.91
CA GLU A 243 -0.59 -23.87 -9.40
C GLU A 243 -1.65 -23.23 -10.31
N ARG A 244 -1.92 -23.86 -11.45
CA ARG A 244 -2.85 -23.37 -12.46
C ARG A 244 -3.69 -24.51 -13.02
N ILE A 245 -4.98 -24.26 -13.19
CA ILE A 245 -5.89 -25.14 -13.90
C ILE A 245 -6.44 -24.43 -15.15
N MET A 246 -6.50 -25.18 -16.26
CA MET A 246 -7.20 -24.76 -17.47
C MET A 246 -8.67 -25.17 -17.36
N LEU A 247 -9.57 -24.19 -17.42
CA LEU A 247 -11.02 -24.42 -17.32
C LEU A 247 -11.69 -24.46 -18.71
N GLU A 248 -11.21 -23.64 -19.65
CA GLU A 248 -11.71 -23.58 -21.03
C GLU A 248 -10.68 -22.93 -21.95
N ASP A 249 -10.24 -23.63 -22.99
CA ASP A 249 -9.39 -23.09 -24.07
C ASP A 249 -10.06 -23.14 -25.46
N GLY A 250 -11.32 -23.60 -25.55
CA GLY A 250 -12.04 -23.78 -26.80
C GLY A 250 -11.57 -24.97 -27.65
N GLY A 251 -10.44 -25.59 -27.31
CA GLY A 251 -9.72 -26.60 -28.06
C GLY A 251 -9.61 -27.91 -27.29
N GLU A 252 -8.51 -28.12 -26.57
CA GLU A 252 -8.23 -29.36 -25.83
C GLU A 252 -9.05 -29.45 -24.53
N HIS A 253 -9.08 -28.37 -23.75
CA HIS A 253 -9.80 -28.29 -22.49
C HIS A 253 -11.16 -27.62 -22.71
N LYS A 254 -12.19 -28.44 -22.91
CA LYS A 254 -13.57 -27.99 -23.15
C LYS A 254 -14.40 -28.06 -21.87
N GLY A 255 -14.60 -26.91 -21.22
CA GLY A 255 -15.44 -26.80 -20.02
C GLY A 255 -16.88 -27.28 -20.27
N VAL A 256 -17.52 -27.87 -19.26
CA VAL A 256 -18.91 -28.31 -19.34
C VAL A 256 -19.82 -27.16 -18.92
N TRP A 257 -20.38 -26.45 -19.91
CA TRP A 257 -21.29 -25.34 -19.69
C TRP A 257 -22.73 -25.82 -19.55
N GLN A 258 -23.36 -25.50 -18.43
CA GLN A 258 -24.78 -25.69 -18.20
C GLN A 258 -25.54 -24.52 -18.83
N LEU A 259 -26.49 -24.84 -19.70
CA LEU A 259 -27.28 -23.86 -20.45
C LEU A 259 -28.74 -23.90 -20.00
N GLU A 260 -29.28 -22.74 -19.65
CA GLU A 260 -30.68 -22.57 -19.29
C GLU A 260 -31.33 -21.54 -20.21
N GLY A 261 -32.59 -21.77 -20.58
CA GLY A 261 -33.38 -20.87 -21.42
C GLY A 261 -33.26 -21.16 -22.92
N PRO A 262 -34.34 -20.94 -23.70
CA PRO A 262 -34.45 -21.40 -25.09
C PRO A 262 -33.58 -20.63 -26.09
N SER A 263 -33.09 -19.45 -25.72
CA SER A 263 -32.27 -18.58 -26.58
C SER A 263 -30.78 -18.57 -26.23
N THR A 264 -30.38 -19.36 -25.24
CA THR A 264 -29.00 -19.48 -24.76
C THR A 264 -28.20 -20.36 -25.69
N LYS A 265 -27.08 -19.83 -26.20
CA LYS A 265 -26.16 -20.57 -27.07
C LYS A 265 -24.73 -20.31 -26.64
N VAL A 266 -23.96 -21.39 -26.50
CA VAL A 266 -22.50 -21.35 -26.47
C VAL A 266 -21.96 -22.33 -27.48
N PHE A 267 -20.92 -21.95 -28.21
CA PHE A 267 -20.29 -22.83 -29.19
C PHE A 267 -18.83 -22.46 -29.38
N ARG A 268 -18.02 -23.46 -29.71
CA ARG A 268 -16.58 -23.32 -29.88
C ARG A 268 -16.24 -23.17 -31.35
N VAL A 269 -15.43 -22.18 -31.67
CA VAL A 269 -14.99 -21.89 -33.05
C VAL A 269 -13.54 -21.48 -33.08
N LEU A 270 -12.89 -21.71 -34.21
CA LEU A 270 -11.59 -21.11 -34.50
C LEU A 270 -11.81 -19.63 -34.83
N ASP A 271 -11.23 -18.74 -34.05
CA ASP A 271 -11.23 -17.31 -34.34
C ASP A 271 -10.14 -16.99 -35.36
N GLN A 272 -10.52 -16.36 -36.47
CA GLN A 272 -9.62 -16.05 -37.57
C GLN A 272 -8.63 -14.93 -37.23
N SER A 273 -8.96 -14.05 -36.27
CA SER A 273 -8.10 -12.92 -35.92
C SER A 273 -6.97 -13.35 -34.99
N THR A 274 -7.28 -14.22 -34.02
CA THR A 274 -6.29 -14.72 -33.06
C THR A 274 -5.66 -16.04 -33.47
N HIS A 275 -6.23 -16.74 -34.46
CA HIS A 275 -5.87 -18.11 -34.84
C HIS A 275 -5.97 -19.11 -33.66
N THR A 276 -6.86 -18.83 -32.70
CA THR A 276 -7.08 -19.67 -31.51
C THR A 276 -8.51 -20.17 -31.46
N ASN A 277 -8.73 -21.33 -30.85
CA ASN A 277 -10.08 -21.75 -30.51
C ASN A 277 -10.63 -20.84 -29.41
N ILE A 278 -11.90 -20.47 -29.54
CA ILE A 278 -12.60 -19.58 -28.61
C ILE A 278 -13.98 -20.15 -28.29
N LEU A 279 -14.56 -19.74 -27.17
CA LEU A 279 -15.95 -19.95 -26.83
C LEU A 279 -16.74 -18.68 -27.18
N LYS A 280 -17.66 -18.76 -28.15
CA LYS A 280 -18.65 -17.72 -28.41
C LYS A 280 -19.89 -17.97 -27.58
N PHE A 281 -20.47 -16.91 -27.04
CA PHE A 281 -21.70 -16.99 -26.27
C PHE A 281 -22.71 -15.93 -26.73
N LYS A 282 -23.99 -16.34 -26.74
CA LYS A 282 -25.15 -15.49 -26.94
C LYS A 282 -26.22 -15.93 -25.95
N VAL A 283 -26.36 -15.16 -24.88
CA VAL A 283 -27.17 -15.48 -23.69
C VAL A 283 -28.03 -14.27 -23.37
N PRO A 284 -29.31 -14.44 -22.97
CA PRO A 284 -30.11 -13.31 -22.49
C PRO A 284 -29.40 -12.49 -21.42
N GLU A 285 -29.51 -11.16 -21.48
CA GLU A 285 -28.88 -10.26 -20.49
C GLU A 285 -29.45 -10.44 -19.08
N ILE A 286 -30.72 -10.85 -19.00
CA ILE A 286 -31.43 -11.08 -17.75
C ILE A 286 -31.32 -12.56 -17.40
N SER A 287 -30.67 -12.87 -16.28
CA SER A 287 -30.43 -14.24 -15.83
C SER A 287 -31.70 -15.09 -15.69
N SER A 288 -32.84 -14.48 -15.35
CA SER A 288 -34.13 -15.19 -15.27
C SER A 288 -34.68 -15.66 -16.63
N LYS A 289 -34.14 -15.14 -17.75
CA LYS A 289 -34.51 -15.55 -19.11
C LYS A 289 -33.55 -16.58 -19.71
N GLY A 290 -32.37 -16.75 -19.11
CA GLY A 290 -31.38 -17.75 -19.51
C GLY A 290 -30.02 -17.50 -18.87
N SER A 291 -29.22 -18.57 -18.78
CA SER A 291 -27.89 -18.55 -18.20
C SER A 291 -26.97 -19.53 -18.93
N ALA A 292 -25.67 -19.20 -19.01
CA ALA A 292 -24.64 -20.15 -19.38
C ALA A 292 -23.58 -20.16 -18.29
N THR A 293 -23.44 -21.28 -17.60
CA THR A 293 -22.64 -21.40 -16.37
C THR A 293 -21.65 -22.55 -16.46
N LEU A 294 -20.39 -22.25 -16.20
CA LEU A 294 -19.32 -23.22 -16.00
C LEU A 294 -19.11 -23.43 -14.50
N HIS A 295 -19.41 -24.61 -14.00
CA HIS A 295 -19.14 -24.98 -12.61
C HIS A 295 -17.68 -25.40 -12.44
N LEU A 296 -17.05 -24.89 -11.38
CA LEU A 296 -15.67 -25.23 -11.08
C LEU A 296 -15.60 -26.59 -10.34
N PRO A 297 -14.55 -27.40 -10.57
CA PRO A 297 -14.38 -28.66 -9.86
C PRO A 297 -14.27 -28.45 -8.34
N GLN A 298 -15.09 -29.16 -7.56
CA GLN A 298 -15.02 -29.11 -6.09
C GLN A 298 -13.72 -29.78 -5.59
N GLY A 299 -13.08 -29.20 -4.58
CA GLY A 299 -11.92 -29.78 -3.88
C GLY A 299 -10.54 -29.46 -4.46
N HIS A 300 -10.41 -29.24 -5.77
CA HIS A 300 -9.12 -28.98 -6.43
C HIS A 300 -8.79 -27.49 -6.65
N THR A 301 -9.68 -26.59 -6.29
CA THR A 301 -9.55 -25.14 -6.50
C THR A 301 -9.27 -24.36 -5.21
N GLN A 302 -9.03 -25.06 -4.10
CA GLN A 302 -8.76 -24.42 -2.82
C GLN A 302 -7.51 -23.54 -2.94
N ASN A 303 -7.60 -22.28 -2.49
CA ASN A 303 -6.55 -21.26 -2.66
C ASN A 303 -6.22 -20.88 -4.12
N MET A 304 -6.94 -21.35 -5.14
CA MET A 304 -6.80 -20.84 -6.51
C MET A 304 -7.80 -19.70 -6.71
N LEU A 305 -7.37 -18.46 -6.48
CA LEU A 305 -8.26 -17.29 -6.43
C LEU A 305 -7.93 -16.24 -7.49
N VAL A 306 -7.00 -16.53 -8.40
CA VAL A 306 -6.64 -15.62 -9.49
C VAL A 306 -7.22 -16.15 -10.80
N LEU A 307 -8.29 -15.51 -11.26
CA LEU A 307 -8.94 -15.82 -12.54
C LEU A 307 -8.20 -15.07 -13.65
N SER A 308 -7.87 -15.76 -14.75
CA SER A 308 -7.37 -15.12 -15.96
C SER A 308 -8.14 -15.63 -17.18
N LEU A 309 -8.43 -14.73 -18.13
CA LEU A 309 -9.10 -15.08 -19.39
C LEU A 309 -8.81 -14.04 -20.48
N SER A 310 -8.96 -14.43 -21.74
CA SER A 310 -9.04 -13.53 -22.89
C SER A 310 -10.52 -13.22 -23.17
N LEU A 311 -10.85 -11.95 -23.35
CA LEU A 311 -12.23 -11.47 -23.40
C LEU A 311 -12.47 -10.53 -24.57
N LEU A 312 -13.59 -10.74 -25.26
CA LEU A 312 -14.19 -9.81 -26.20
C LEU A 312 -15.69 -9.72 -25.91
N LEU A 313 -16.18 -8.57 -25.44
CA LEU A 313 -17.59 -8.36 -25.11
C LEU A 313 -18.28 -7.49 -26.18
N GLN A 314 -19.50 -7.85 -26.55
CA GLN A 314 -20.35 -7.10 -27.48
C GLN A 314 -21.62 -6.60 -26.76
N GLY A 315 -22.13 -5.43 -27.16
CA GLY A 315 -23.32 -4.83 -26.52
C GLY A 315 -23.15 -4.71 -25.00
N ASN A 316 -24.13 -5.19 -24.24
CA ASN A 316 -24.10 -5.24 -22.77
C ASN A 316 -23.52 -6.57 -22.22
N GLY A 317 -22.65 -7.23 -22.98
CA GLY A 317 -21.99 -8.47 -22.55
C GLY A 317 -21.32 -8.34 -21.19
N SER A 318 -21.31 -9.43 -20.42
CA SER A 318 -20.63 -9.52 -19.13
C SER A 318 -20.27 -10.95 -18.76
N PHE A 319 -19.35 -11.10 -17.82
CA PHE A 319 -19.14 -12.36 -17.12
C PHE A 319 -19.21 -12.15 -15.62
N SER A 320 -19.58 -13.19 -14.89
CA SER A 320 -19.77 -13.16 -13.45
C SER A 320 -19.14 -14.37 -12.79
N VAL A 321 -18.70 -14.21 -11.55
CA VAL A 321 -18.11 -15.26 -10.72
C VAL A 321 -18.91 -15.38 -9.44
N SER A 322 -19.35 -16.60 -9.12
CA SER A 322 -19.96 -16.92 -7.82
C SER A 322 -18.88 -17.38 -6.85
N ALA A 323 -18.84 -16.76 -5.67
CA ALA A 323 -17.94 -17.15 -4.59
C ALA A 323 -18.72 -17.43 -3.31
N GLU A 324 -18.29 -18.44 -2.58
CA GLU A 324 -18.87 -18.88 -1.32
C GLU A 324 -17.84 -18.87 -0.20
N PHE A 325 -18.31 -18.55 0.99
CA PHE A 325 -17.54 -18.51 2.22
C PHE A 325 -18.33 -19.20 3.33
N LYS A 326 -17.70 -20.17 3.99
CA LYS A 326 -18.29 -20.87 5.14
C LYS A 326 -17.68 -20.34 6.43
N ASP A 327 -18.50 -19.65 7.22
CA ASP A 327 -18.23 -19.35 8.63
C ASP A 327 -19.19 -20.18 9.49
N LYS A 328 -20.10 -19.56 10.26
CA LYS A 328 -21.20 -20.26 10.95
C LYS A 328 -22.29 -20.76 9.99
N LYS A 329 -22.52 -20.03 8.90
CA LYS A 329 -23.46 -20.36 7.82
C LYS A 329 -22.76 -20.16 6.48
N MET A 330 -23.27 -20.81 5.44
CA MET A 330 -22.78 -20.57 4.09
C MET A 330 -23.24 -19.20 3.62
N GLU A 331 -22.29 -18.36 3.22
CA GLU A 331 -22.53 -17.04 2.68
C GLU A 331 -22.01 -16.97 1.24
N SER A 332 -22.81 -16.46 0.32
CA SER A 332 -22.44 -16.29 -1.09
C SER A 332 -22.38 -14.83 -1.50
N VAL A 333 -21.54 -14.54 -2.50
CA VAL A 333 -21.38 -13.25 -3.15
C VAL A 333 -21.16 -13.46 -4.65
N MET A 334 -21.75 -12.58 -5.46
CA MET A 334 -21.58 -12.56 -6.91
C MET A 334 -20.69 -11.39 -7.32
N ILE A 335 -19.69 -11.65 -8.14
CA ILE A 335 -18.78 -10.64 -8.68
C ILE A 335 -19.07 -10.53 -10.18
N HIS A 336 -19.46 -9.36 -10.65
CA HIS A 336 -19.84 -9.08 -12.03
C HIS A 336 -18.79 -8.19 -12.67
N TYR A 337 -18.36 -8.56 -13.88
CA TYR A 337 -17.46 -7.76 -14.69
C TYR A 337 -18.23 -7.32 -15.94
N ILE A 338 -18.62 -6.05 -15.95
CA ILE A 338 -19.62 -5.48 -16.87
C ILE A 338 -19.02 -4.39 -17.73
N ARG A 339 -19.49 -4.22 -18.98
CA ARG A 339 -19.17 -3.04 -19.79
C ARG A 339 -19.79 -1.80 -19.16
N SER A 340 -18.95 -1.00 -18.50
CA SER A 340 -19.31 0.24 -17.82
C SER A 340 -18.04 0.96 -17.40
N ASP A 341 -18.08 2.29 -17.39
CA ASP A 341 -16.99 3.13 -16.86
C ASP A 341 -17.01 3.27 -15.33
N LYS A 342 -18.01 2.69 -14.66
CA LYS A 342 -18.11 2.70 -13.19
C LYS A 342 -17.06 1.77 -12.57
N LEU A 343 -16.11 2.32 -11.82
CA LEU A 343 -15.02 1.56 -11.20
C LEU A 343 -15.49 0.36 -10.35
N LEU A 344 -16.39 0.62 -9.39
CA LEU A 344 -16.88 -0.37 -8.43
C LEU A 344 -18.26 0.06 -7.92
N GLN A 345 -19.23 -0.84 -7.99
CA GLN A 345 -20.54 -0.67 -7.37
C GLN A 345 -20.93 -1.92 -6.58
N VAL A 346 -21.72 -1.74 -5.53
CA VAL A 346 -22.22 -2.86 -4.73
C VAL A 346 -23.72 -2.69 -4.52
N LYS A 347 -24.46 -3.77 -4.78
CA LYS A 347 -25.88 -3.87 -4.48
C LYS A 347 -26.15 -5.22 -3.85
N ASP A 348 -26.62 -5.23 -2.61
CA ASP A 348 -26.88 -6.44 -1.83
C ASP A 348 -25.65 -7.37 -1.78
N ARG A 349 -25.73 -8.56 -2.41
CA ARG A 349 -24.66 -9.55 -2.54
C ARG A 349 -23.94 -9.52 -3.89
N HIS A 350 -24.12 -8.46 -4.66
CA HIS A 350 -23.57 -8.31 -5.99
C HIS A 350 -22.53 -7.18 -6.00
N ILE A 351 -21.31 -7.51 -6.40
CA ILE A 351 -20.19 -6.59 -6.58
C ILE A 351 -19.99 -6.41 -8.08
N TYR A 352 -20.00 -5.18 -8.58
CA TYR A 352 -19.87 -4.86 -10.00
C TYR A 352 -18.56 -4.10 -10.25
N TYR A 353 -17.72 -4.65 -11.10
CA TYR A 353 -16.52 -4.01 -11.63
C TYR A 353 -16.75 -3.58 -13.06
N GLY A 354 -16.56 -2.28 -13.33
CA GLY A 354 -16.60 -1.73 -14.68
C GLY A 354 -15.35 -2.11 -15.45
N LEU A 355 -15.60 -2.69 -16.62
CA LEU A 355 -14.60 -3.14 -17.57
C LEU A 355 -14.32 -2.06 -18.65
N GLY A 356 -15.01 -0.91 -18.61
CA GLY A 356 -14.96 0.14 -19.64
C GLY A 356 -15.54 -0.29 -20.99
N GLU A 357 -15.43 0.60 -21.97
CA GLU A 357 -16.03 0.44 -23.31
C GLU A 357 -15.08 -0.13 -24.38
N HIS A 358 -14.11 -0.97 -24.00
CA HIS A 358 -13.13 -1.53 -24.93
C HIS A 358 -13.78 -2.41 -26.01
N LEU A 359 -13.43 -2.20 -27.28
CA LEU A 359 -14.05 -2.85 -28.44
C LEU A 359 -13.26 -4.06 -29.01
N GLY A 360 -12.14 -4.44 -28.41
CA GLY A 360 -11.28 -5.54 -28.88
C GLY A 360 -11.01 -6.63 -27.85
N TRP A 361 -10.28 -7.65 -28.28
CA TRP A 361 -9.73 -8.69 -27.39
C TRP A 361 -8.80 -8.09 -26.35
N ARG A 362 -8.88 -8.59 -25.13
CA ARG A 362 -7.91 -8.27 -24.07
C ARG A 362 -7.81 -9.39 -23.05
N ARG A 363 -6.67 -9.44 -22.36
CA ARG A 363 -6.51 -10.27 -21.16
C ARG A 363 -7.17 -9.57 -19.97
N ILE A 364 -7.94 -10.33 -19.20
CA ILE A 364 -8.43 -9.95 -17.88
C ILE A 364 -7.79 -10.89 -16.86
N THR A 365 -7.19 -10.34 -15.81
CA THR A 365 -6.66 -11.11 -14.68
C THR A 365 -7.12 -10.50 -13.37
N ARG A 366 -7.84 -11.27 -12.55
CA ARG A 366 -8.52 -10.79 -11.33
C ARG A 366 -8.16 -11.66 -10.14
N ASN A 367 -7.66 -11.03 -9.08
CA ASN A 367 -7.57 -11.66 -7.77
C ASN A 367 -8.93 -11.54 -7.07
N LEU A 368 -9.69 -12.64 -7.08
CA LEU A 368 -11.09 -12.68 -6.63
C LEU A 368 -11.22 -12.41 -5.12
N LEU A 369 -10.22 -12.77 -4.32
CA LEU A 369 -10.19 -12.43 -2.89
C LEU A 369 -10.13 -10.92 -2.69
N ILE A 370 -9.23 -10.25 -3.42
CA ILE A 370 -9.09 -8.80 -3.36
C ILE A 370 -10.36 -8.13 -3.88
N ASP A 371 -10.92 -8.61 -4.99
CA ASP A 371 -12.15 -8.06 -5.54
C ASP A 371 -13.34 -8.16 -4.55
N VAL A 372 -13.45 -9.27 -3.81
CA VAL A 372 -14.42 -9.46 -2.72
C VAL A 372 -14.13 -8.50 -1.56
N HIS A 373 -12.89 -8.41 -1.09
CA HIS A 373 -12.53 -7.53 0.03
C HIS A 373 -12.79 -6.05 -0.28
N LYS A 374 -12.50 -5.61 -1.51
CA LYS A 374 -12.72 -4.22 -1.96
C LYS A 374 -14.20 -3.92 -2.17
N GLY A 375 -14.96 -4.85 -2.74
CA GLY A 375 -16.42 -4.75 -2.77
C GLY A 375 -17.01 -4.71 -1.37
N ALA A 376 -16.57 -5.58 -0.46
CA ALA A 376 -17.01 -5.61 0.92
C ALA A 376 -16.72 -4.31 1.66
N SER A 377 -15.55 -3.70 1.43
CA SER A 377 -15.18 -2.43 2.05
C SER A 377 -16.07 -1.27 1.59
N SER A 378 -16.65 -1.37 0.39
CA SER A 378 -17.53 -0.36 -0.23
C SER A 378 -19.01 -0.50 0.17
N SER A 379 -19.38 -1.50 0.98
CA SER A 379 -20.76 -1.73 1.42
C SER A 379 -20.83 -2.09 2.91
N PRO A 380 -21.57 -1.33 3.74
CA PRO A 380 -21.74 -1.68 5.15
C PRO A 380 -22.29 -3.09 5.38
N PHE A 381 -23.15 -3.57 4.48
CA PHE A 381 -23.74 -4.92 4.55
C PHE A 381 -22.70 -6.00 4.30
N LEU A 382 -21.94 -5.91 3.20
CA LEU A 382 -20.91 -6.89 2.87
C LEU A 382 -19.69 -6.80 3.79
N ARG A 383 -19.36 -5.62 4.30
CA ARG A 383 -18.24 -5.41 5.22
C ARG A 383 -18.29 -6.33 6.43
N LYS A 384 -19.47 -6.48 7.05
CA LYS A 384 -19.65 -7.34 8.23
C LYS A 384 -19.41 -8.83 7.94
N LYS A 385 -19.59 -9.26 6.69
CA LYS A 385 -19.54 -10.67 6.29
C LYS A 385 -18.25 -11.06 5.58
N PHE A 386 -17.71 -10.16 4.75
CA PHE A 386 -16.65 -10.48 3.79
C PHE A 386 -15.33 -9.72 4.01
N LYS A 387 -15.27 -8.68 4.87
CA LYS A 387 -14.03 -7.86 5.05
C LYS A 387 -12.83 -8.68 5.52
N LYS A 388 -13.05 -9.70 6.36
CA LYS A 388 -12.00 -10.50 7.00
C LYS A 388 -11.93 -11.94 6.47
N VAL A 389 -12.52 -12.23 5.30
CA VAL A 389 -12.48 -13.58 4.74
C VAL A 389 -11.05 -13.96 4.38
N SER A 390 -10.57 -15.08 4.90
CA SER A 390 -9.23 -15.60 4.60
C SER A 390 -9.20 -16.30 3.25
N ARG A 391 -8.01 -16.35 2.65
CA ARG A 391 -7.76 -17.03 1.37
C ARG A 391 -8.27 -18.48 1.36
N SER A 392 -7.95 -19.24 2.42
CA SER A 392 -8.29 -20.67 2.55
C SER A 392 -9.78 -20.97 2.71
N LYS A 393 -10.61 -19.95 3.00
CA LYS A 393 -12.04 -20.09 3.25
C LYS A 393 -12.92 -19.59 2.10
N LEU A 394 -12.35 -18.85 1.14
CA LEU A 394 -13.10 -18.39 -0.03
C LEU A 394 -13.03 -19.46 -1.12
N ASN A 395 -14.20 -19.94 -1.55
CA ASN A 395 -14.33 -20.93 -2.60
C ASN A 395 -14.96 -20.30 -3.85
N ILE A 396 -14.37 -20.54 -5.01
CA ILE A 396 -14.93 -20.11 -6.29
C ILE A 396 -15.78 -21.24 -6.84
N VAL A 397 -17.07 -20.97 -7.05
CA VAL A 397 -18.09 -22.00 -7.33
C VAL A 397 -18.37 -22.13 -8.82
N SER A 398 -18.57 -20.99 -9.49
CA SER A 398 -18.92 -20.98 -10.91
C SER A 398 -18.51 -19.68 -11.59
N LEU A 399 -18.36 -19.76 -12.91
CA LEU A 399 -18.26 -18.63 -13.82
C LEU A 399 -19.47 -18.66 -14.75
N SER A 400 -20.15 -17.53 -14.94
CA SER A 400 -21.28 -17.41 -15.86
C SER A 400 -21.11 -16.25 -16.83
N VAL A 401 -21.72 -16.36 -18.00
CA VAL A 401 -21.68 -15.32 -19.06
C VAL A 401 -23.10 -14.87 -19.44
N HIS A 402 -23.25 -13.58 -19.73
CA HIS A 402 -24.52 -12.97 -20.12
C HIS A 402 -24.30 -11.99 -21.28
N GLY A 403 -25.33 -11.80 -22.12
CA GLY A 403 -25.23 -10.98 -23.32
C GLY A 403 -24.49 -11.71 -24.45
N GLU A 404 -23.71 -10.97 -25.23
CA GLU A 404 -23.00 -11.51 -26.39
C GLU A 404 -21.49 -11.24 -26.29
N GLY A 405 -20.68 -12.20 -26.70
CA GLY A 405 -19.24 -12.05 -26.68
C GLY A 405 -18.47 -13.34 -26.96
N SER A 406 -17.19 -13.30 -26.65
CA SER A 406 -16.25 -14.39 -26.83
C SER A 406 -15.26 -14.43 -25.68
N ILE A 407 -14.95 -15.63 -25.21
CA ILE A 407 -13.96 -15.89 -24.15
C ILE A 407 -13.00 -16.98 -24.63
N ALA A 408 -11.73 -16.88 -24.24
CA ALA A 408 -10.74 -17.93 -24.45
C ALA A 408 -9.77 -18.02 -23.27
N ASN A 409 -9.10 -19.15 -23.12
CA ASN A 409 -8.03 -19.39 -22.15
C ASN A 409 -8.44 -19.03 -20.71
N ILE A 410 -9.59 -19.55 -20.26
CA ILE A 410 -10.06 -19.38 -18.89
C ILE A 410 -9.19 -20.25 -17.98
N THR A 411 -8.45 -19.62 -17.09
CA THR A 411 -7.62 -20.30 -16.09
C THR A 411 -7.92 -19.80 -14.70
N LEU A 412 -7.75 -20.67 -13.71
CA LEU A 412 -7.73 -20.30 -12.30
C LEU A 412 -6.38 -20.70 -11.72
N ALA A 413 -5.75 -19.79 -10.98
CA ALA A 413 -4.40 -19.99 -10.45
C ALA A 413 -4.28 -19.55 -8.99
N SER A 414 -3.26 -20.06 -8.30
CA SER A 414 -2.87 -19.55 -6.99
C SER A 414 -2.31 -18.12 -7.09
N ALA A 415 -1.57 -17.79 -8.15
CA ALA A 415 -1.11 -16.43 -8.41
C ALA A 415 -0.85 -16.18 -9.90
N GLU A 416 -0.91 -14.92 -10.32
CA GLU A 416 -0.48 -14.47 -11.66
C GLU A 416 0.37 -13.20 -11.52
N HIS A 417 1.50 -13.32 -10.82
CA HIS A 417 2.36 -12.18 -10.51
C HIS A 417 2.88 -11.45 -11.77
N LEU A 418 3.31 -12.18 -12.80
CA LEU A 418 3.77 -11.55 -14.04
C LEU A 418 2.68 -10.78 -14.76
N HIS A 419 1.43 -11.26 -14.75
CA HIS A 419 0.31 -10.52 -15.34
C HIS A 419 0.11 -9.16 -14.65
N HIS A 420 0.09 -9.14 -13.32
CA HIS A 420 -0.06 -7.90 -12.55
C HIS A 420 1.15 -6.97 -12.66
N PHE A 421 2.36 -7.53 -12.74
CA PHE A 421 3.57 -6.77 -13.04
C PHE A 421 3.48 -6.05 -14.39
N TYR A 422 3.06 -6.77 -15.43
CA TYR A 422 2.92 -6.19 -16.77
C TYR A 422 1.71 -5.25 -16.90
N ASP A 423 0.63 -5.46 -16.15
CA ASP A 423 -0.47 -4.48 -16.07
C ASP A 423 0.06 -3.13 -15.57
N ALA A 424 0.90 -3.12 -14.53
CA ALA A 424 1.55 -1.91 -14.04
C ALA A 424 2.56 -1.31 -15.04
N ALA A 425 3.40 -2.14 -15.68
CA ALA A 425 4.39 -1.69 -16.65
C ALA A 425 3.74 -1.04 -17.88
N ASN A 426 2.71 -1.68 -18.43
CA ASN A 426 1.95 -1.18 -19.57
C ASN A 426 1.17 0.08 -19.22
N TRP A 427 0.64 0.16 -17.99
CA TRP A 427 0.02 1.40 -17.52
C TRP A 427 1.02 2.56 -17.53
N LEU A 428 2.24 2.35 -17.03
CA LEU A 428 3.28 3.38 -17.04
C LEU A 428 3.68 3.78 -18.47
N LEU A 429 3.84 2.83 -19.39
CA LEU A 429 4.11 3.14 -20.80
C LEU A 429 3.01 4.02 -21.41
N LYS A 430 1.75 3.64 -21.20
CA LYS A 430 0.58 4.31 -21.80
C LYS A 430 0.34 5.71 -21.23
N HIS A 431 0.66 5.94 -19.96
CA HIS A 431 0.31 7.17 -19.23
C HIS A 431 1.50 8.09 -18.97
N GLN A 432 2.68 7.82 -19.56
CA GLN A 432 3.80 8.75 -19.52
C GLN A 432 3.52 9.95 -20.43
N ASP A 433 3.52 11.15 -19.87
CA ASP A 433 3.30 12.37 -20.65
C ASP A 433 4.53 12.81 -21.45
N GLU A 434 4.36 13.85 -22.27
CA GLU A 434 5.40 14.40 -23.14
C GLU A 434 6.62 14.92 -22.36
N GLN A 435 6.45 15.31 -21.08
CA GLN A 435 7.53 15.75 -20.21
C GLN A 435 8.35 14.56 -19.64
N GLY A 436 7.92 13.33 -19.92
CA GLY A 436 8.51 12.11 -19.40
C GLY A 436 7.97 11.73 -18.01
N GLY A 437 6.99 12.45 -17.51
CA GLY A 437 6.43 12.27 -16.18
C GLY A 437 5.18 11.42 -16.13
N TRP A 438 4.80 11.08 -14.90
CA TRP A 438 3.44 10.64 -14.58
C TRP A 438 2.82 11.65 -13.62
N SER A 439 2.05 12.59 -14.18
CA SER A 439 1.42 13.64 -13.41
C SER A 439 0.38 13.06 -12.43
N ILE A 440 0.34 13.61 -11.23
CA ILE A 440 -0.59 13.18 -10.18
C ILE A 440 -1.87 14.02 -10.31
N PRO A 441 -3.03 13.40 -10.65
CA PRO A 441 -4.20 14.13 -11.14
C PRO A 441 -5.03 14.78 -10.02
N VAL A 442 -4.52 14.78 -8.78
CA VAL A 442 -5.23 15.30 -7.61
C VAL A 442 -4.35 16.31 -6.86
N PRO A 443 -4.95 17.33 -6.24
CA PRO A 443 -4.19 18.25 -5.41
C PRO A 443 -3.66 17.53 -4.16
N ARG A 444 -2.55 18.03 -3.61
CA ARG A 444 -1.98 17.55 -2.34
C ARG A 444 -1.77 18.72 -1.40
N LYS A 445 -2.47 18.69 -0.26
CA LYS A 445 -2.28 19.62 0.86
C LYS A 445 -1.37 18.97 1.88
N VAL A 446 -0.07 19.26 1.85
CA VAL A 446 0.88 18.70 2.84
C VAL A 446 0.67 19.38 4.19
N ILE A 447 0.60 20.71 4.17
CA ILE A 447 0.15 21.54 5.30
C ILE A 447 -0.96 22.43 4.74
N SER A 448 -2.18 22.29 5.27
CA SER A 448 -3.36 22.99 4.73
C SER A 448 -3.15 24.51 4.76
N GLY A 449 -3.37 25.18 3.63
CA GLY A 449 -3.17 26.63 3.51
C GLY A 449 -1.72 27.12 3.47
N VAL A 450 -0.72 26.23 3.57
CA VAL A 450 0.70 26.62 3.57
C VAL A 450 1.47 25.91 2.45
N LEU A 451 1.39 24.58 2.40
CA LEU A 451 2.11 23.75 1.43
C LEU A 451 1.11 22.93 0.62
N GLU A 452 0.58 23.54 -0.43
CA GLU A 452 -0.38 22.92 -1.34
C GLU A 452 0.20 22.77 -2.74
N LEU A 453 -0.08 21.62 -3.34
CA LEU A 453 0.20 21.31 -4.74
C LEU A 453 -1.14 21.22 -5.48
N GLY A 454 -1.29 21.99 -6.55
CA GLY A 454 -2.39 21.81 -7.49
C GLY A 454 -2.26 20.47 -8.23
N ALA A 455 -3.37 19.95 -8.77
CA ALA A 455 -3.34 18.75 -9.59
C ALA A 455 -2.38 18.90 -10.80
N GLY A 456 -1.75 17.80 -11.21
CA GLY A 456 -0.79 17.76 -12.31
C GLY A 456 0.69 17.81 -11.88
N TRP A 457 0.97 17.80 -10.57
CA TRP A 457 2.34 17.78 -10.03
C TRP A 457 3.04 16.44 -10.25
N TYR A 458 4.38 16.45 -10.27
CA TYR A 458 5.21 15.24 -10.36
C TYR A 458 5.89 14.92 -9.04
N SER A 459 6.26 13.66 -8.83
CA SER A 459 7.00 13.22 -7.66
C SER A 459 8.30 12.53 -8.06
N ALA A 460 9.43 12.90 -7.46
CA ALA A 460 10.70 12.21 -7.69
C ALA A 460 10.61 10.71 -7.33
N MET A 461 9.82 10.37 -6.31
CA MET A 461 9.57 8.98 -5.93
C MET A 461 8.75 8.24 -6.99
N ALA A 462 7.73 8.89 -7.57
CA ALA A 462 6.98 8.31 -8.68
C ALA A 462 7.89 8.02 -9.87
N GLN A 463 8.71 8.99 -10.27
CA GLN A 463 9.67 8.81 -11.36
C GLN A 463 10.66 7.69 -11.06
N GLY A 464 11.23 7.67 -9.85
CA GLY A 464 12.17 6.64 -9.40
C GLY A 464 11.60 5.22 -9.46
N GLN A 465 10.47 5.00 -8.80
CA GLN A 465 9.84 3.68 -8.75
C GLN A 465 9.34 3.23 -10.12
N ALA A 466 8.86 4.15 -10.96
CA ALA A 466 8.49 3.84 -12.33
C ALA A 466 9.71 3.42 -13.17
N MET A 467 10.85 4.12 -13.07
CA MET A 467 12.09 3.71 -13.73
C MET A 467 12.53 2.30 -13.30
N SER A 468 12.54 2.01 -11.99
CA SER A 468 12.87 0.68 -11.46
C SER A 468 11.98 -0.43 -12.00
N LEU A 469 10.68 -0.16 -12.16
CA LEU A 469 9.73 -1.13 -12.73
C LEU A 469 9.97 -1.32 -14.23
N LEU A 470 10.12 -0.23 -14.98
CA LEU A 470 10.33 -0.25 -16.43
C LEU A 470 11.66 -0.93 -16.80
N VAL A 471 12.73 -0.73 -16.04
CA VAL A 471 14.01 -1.44 -16.23
C VAL A 471 13.82 -2.96 -16.09
N ARG A 472 13.10 -3.40 -15.06
CA ARG A 472 12.77 -4.83 -14.87
C ARG A 472 11.89 -5.36 -16.01
N ALA A 473 10.96 -4.56 -16.51
CA ALA A 473 10.09 -4.95 -17.61
C ALA A 473 10.89 -5.08 -18.91
N ALA A 474 11.81 -4.15 -19.19
CA ALA A 474 12.74 -4.21 -20.31
C ALA A 474 13.64 -5.45 -20.24
N HIS A 475 14.22 -5.73 -19.07
CA HIS A 475 15.06 -6.90 -18.85
C HIS A 475 14.31 -8.21 -19.10
N HIS A 476 13.12 -8.36 -18.50
CA HIS A 476 12.36 -9.60 -18.57
C HIS A 476 11.76 -9.85 -19.98
N SER A 477 11.31 -8.80 -20.68
CA SER A 477 10.67 -8.95 -22.00
C SER A 477 11.63 -8.86 -23.19
N GLY A 478 12.77 -8.18 -23.03
CA GLY A 478 13.59 -7.73 -24.16
C GLY A 478 12.98 -6.55 -24.94
N ASP A 479 11.84 -6.00 -24.53
CA ASP A 479 11.19 -4.89 -25.22
C ASP A 479 11.81 -3.54 -24.84
N SER A 480 12.49 -2.93 -25.82
CA SER A 480 13.14 -1.62 -25.69
C SER A 480 12.19 -0.46 -25.36
N GLN A 481 10.87 -0.59 -25.56
CA GLN A 481 9.92 0.48 -25.25
C GLN A 481 9.92 0.84 -23.77
N TYR A 482 10.04 -0.15 -22.88
CA TYR A 482 10.14 0.09 -21.44
C TYR A 482 11.39 0.88 -21.08
N LEU A 483 12.54 0.53 -21.67
CA LEU A 483 13.79 1.25 -21.43
C LEU A 483 13.72 2.69 -21.96
N LYS A 484 13.14 2.92 -23.13
CA LYS A 484 12.94 4.27 -23.69
C LYS A 484 12.07 5.14 -22.79
N ALA A 485 11.00 4.57 -22.21
CA ALA A 485 10.16 5.27 -21.25
C ALA A 485 10.92 5.59 -19.94
N ALA A 486 11.73 4.65 -19.43
CA ALA A 486 12.58 4.89 -18.26
C ALA A 486 13.58 6.04 -18.50
N VAL A 487 14.23 6.09 -19.68
CA VAL A 487 15.13 7.19 -20.06
C VAL A 487 14.40 8.53 -20.10
N ARG A 488 13.21 8.59 -20.71
CA ARG A 488 12.39 9.82 -20.73
C ARG A 488 12.05 10.32 -19.33
N ALA A 489 11.86 9.42 -18.36
CA ALA A 489 11.52 9.78 -16.98
C ALA A 489 12.60 10.61 -16.27
N THR A 490 13.85 10.55 -16.74
CA THR A 490 14.97 11.32 -16.19
C THR A 490 14.88 12.83 -16.47
N ALA A 491 14.10 13.25 -17.48
CA ALA A 491 14.03 14.64 -17.89
C ALA A 491 13.61 15.58 -16.74
N LEU A 492 12.65 15.16 -15.92
CA LEU A 492 12.14 15.95 -14.79
C LEU A 492 13.17 16.21 -13.68
N PHE A 493 14.21 15.37 -13.56
CA PHE A 493 15.29 15.56 -12.58
C PHE A 493 16.22 16.72 -12.94
N SER A 494 16.15 17.22 -14.17
CA SER A 494 16.88 18.41 -14.62
C SER A 494 16.07 19.70 -14.46
N VAL A 495 14.79 19.61 -14.12
CA VAL A 495 13.85 20.73 -14.02
C VAL A 495 13.62 21.08 -12.55
N ASN A 496 13.61 22.39 -12.23
CA ASN A 496 13.38 22.86 -10.87
C ASN A 496 11.93 22.53 -10.41
N ALA A 497 11.75 22.11 -9.16
CA ALA A 497 10.46 21.86 -8.53
C ALA A 497 9.47 23.03 -8.71
N THR A 498 9.95 24.27 -8.58
CA THR A 498 9.13 25.48 -8.79
C THR A 498 8.73 25.76 -10.25
N ARG A 499 9.26 24.98 -11.20
CA ARG A 499 9.00 25.07 -12.65
C ARG A 499 8.40 23.79 -13.21
N GLY A 500 7.72 23.00 -12.37
CA GLY A 500 7.07 21.75 -12.79
C GLY A 500 8.03 20.58 -12.95
N GLY A 501 9.24 20.66 -12.39
CA GLY A 501 10.17 19.54 -12.27
C GLY A 501 10.13 18.90 -10.89
N VAL A 502 11.22 18.20 -10.53
CA VAL A 502 11.37 17.61 -9.19
C VAL A 502 12.67 18.03 -8.49
N ARG A 503 13.56 18.78 -9.14
CA ARG A 503 14.86 19.17 -8.57
C ARG A 503 14.75 20.41 -7.68
N THR A 504 15.39 20.37 -6.51
CA THR A 504 15.64 21.53 -5.66
C THR A 504 17.08 21.48 -5.15
N TYR A 505 17.45 22.41 -4.27
CA TYR A 505 18.74 22.45 -3.61
C TYR A 505 18.56 22.50 -2.10
N PHE A 506 19.10 21.50 -1.41
CA PHE A 506 19.22 21.50 0.04
C PHE A 506 20.26 22.54 0.50
N PRO A 507 20.13 23.12 1.71
CA PRO A 507 21.12 24.06 2.24
C PRO A 507 22.57 23.59 2.04
N GLY A 508 23.44 24.49 1.57
CA GLY A 508 24.80 24.16 1.13
C GLY A 508 24.94 23.86 -0.36
N GLY A 509 23.85 23.93 -1.14
CA GLY A 509 23.88 23.79 -2.60
C GLY A 509 23.81 22.35 -3.10
N TYR A 510 23.46 21.39 -2.23
CA TYR A 510 23.34 19.99 -2.60
C TYR A 510 22.06 19.75 -3.39
N VAL A 511 22.17 19.06 -4.53
CA VAL A 511 21.02 18.70 -5.34
C VAL A 511 20.11 17.75 -4.54
N TRP A 512 18.81 18.01 -4.59
CA TRP A 512 17.78 17.18 -4.00
C TRP A 512 16.64 16.94 -4.99
N TYR A 513 15.99 15.78 -4.91
CA TYR A 513 14.81 15.45 -5.72
C TYR A 513 13.59 15.28 -4.81
N GLU A 514 12.58 16.11 -5.01
CA GLU A 514 11.42 16.23 -4.13
C GLU A 514 10.40 15.12 -4.35
N GLU A 515 10.01 14.43 -3.27
CA GLU A 515 8.80 13.60 -3.28
C GLU A 515 7.56 14.46 -3.52
N TYR A 516 7.50 15.62 -2.87
CA TYR A 516 6.45 16.62 -2.99
C TYR A 516 7.09 17.96 -3.37
N PRO A 517 7.03 18.40 -4.64
CA PRO A 517 7.71 19.61 -5.14
C PRO A 517 7.01 20.90 -4.67
N THR A 518 6.92 21.07 -3.36
CA THR A 518 6.29 22.20 -2.67
C THR A 518 7.21 23.42 -2.64
N ASN A 519 6.63 24.57 -2.32
CA ASN A 519 7.37 25.80 -2.10
C ASN A 519 6.91 26.45 -0.77
N PRO A 520 7.79 26.58 0.25
CA PRO A 520 9.18 26.11 0.29
C PRO A 520 9.32 24.57 0.19
N SER A 521 10.54 24.12 -0.12
CA SER A 521 10.92 22.71 -0.22
C SER A 521 10.73 21.93 1.09
N LEU A 522 10.35 20.66 0.97
CA LEU A 522 10.06 19.76 2.12
C LEU A 522 11.18 18.76 2.42
N PHE A 523 11.96 18.38 1.42
CA PHE A 523 13.10 17.47 1.57
C PHE A 523 12.75 16.10 2.17
N VAL A 524 11.66 15.50 1.71
CA VAL A 524 11.23 14.18 2.21
C VAL A 524 12.26 13.10 1.82
N LEU A 525 12.91 12.52 2.84
CA LEU A 525 14.08 11.65 2.68
C LEU A 525 13.78 10.35 1.93
N ASN A 526 12.69 9.68 2.28
CA ASN A 526 12.39 8.36 1.71
C ASN A 526 12.14 8.44 0.19
N GLY A 527 11.33 9.41 -0.26
CA GLY A 527 11.07 9.62 -1.68
C GLY A 527 12.31 10.04 -2.47
N PHE A 528 13.20 10.83 -1.86
CA PHE A 528 14.51 11.12 -2.44
C PHE A 528 15.34 9.85 -2.67
N ILE A 529 15.46 8.98 -1.67
CA ILE A 529 16.21 7.71 -1.80
C ILE A 529 15.61 6.82 -2.90
N TYR A 530 14.28 6.67 -2.94
CA TYR A 530 13.62 5.92 -4.01
C TYR A 530 13.86 6.50 -5.41
N SER A 531 13.95 7.83 -5.51
CA SER A 531 14.30 8.49 -6.77
C SER A 531 15.72 8.14 -7.23
N LEU A 532 16.67 8.06 -6.30
CA LEU A 532 18.05 7.65 -6.58
C LEU A 532 18.14 6.18 -6.98
N LEU A 533 17.36 5.29 -6.35
CA LEU A 533 17.31 3.88 -6.74
C LEU A 533 16.84 3.69 -8.19
N GLY A 534 15.83 4.45 -8.63
CA GLY A 534 15.38 4.43 -10.02
C GLY A 534 16.44 4.92 -11.01
N LEU A 535 17.16 6.00 -10.65
CA LEU A 535 18.28 6.50 -11.46
C LEU A 535 19.45 5.49 -11.50
N TYR A 536 19.75 4.84 -10.38
CA TYR A 536 20.76 3.79 -10.30
C TYR A 536 20.37 2.59 -11.17
N ASP A 537 19.13 2.11 -11.05
CA ASP A 537 18.61 1.00 -11.86
C ASP A 537 18.77 1.26 -13.34
N LEU A 538 18.39 2.47 -13.77
CA LEU A 538 18.54 2.86 -15.17
C LEU A 538 20.01 2.92 -15.58
N LYS A 539 20.86 3.60 -14.80
CA LYS A 539 22.29 3.78 -15.11
C LYS A 539 23.04 2.45 -15.23
N GLU A 540 22.79 1.51 -14.32
CA GLU A 540 23.50 0.23 -14.30
C GLU A 540 22.96 -0.77 -15.33
N PHE A 541 21.71 -0.59 -15.79
CA PHE A 541 21.12 -1.43 -16.82
C PHE A 541 21.41 -0.95 -18.26
N SER A 542 21.54 0.36 -18.46
CA SER A 542 21.65 1.01 -19.78
C SER A 542 23.02 0.93 -20.44
#